data_AF-A0A5J4Q6J9-F1
#
_entry.id   AF-A0A5J4Q6J9-F1
#
_cell.length_a   1.000
_cell.length_b   1.000
_cell.length_c   1.000
_cell.angle_alpha   90.00
_cell.angle_beta   90.00
_cell.angle_gamma   90.00
#
_symmetry.space_group_name_H-M   'P 1'
#
loop_
_entity.id
_entity.type
_entity.pdbx_description
1 polymer ?
#
loop_
_entity_poly.entity_id
_entity_poly.type
_entity_poly.pdbx_seq_one_letter_code
_entity_poly.pdbx_strand_id
1 'polypeptide(L)'
;MLPVLEQDYPKFEVIVVNDAPDHGEELLLLMQKQYPHLHYTFIPNSARYISRKKLALALGAKAGKYEWLVFTEANCYPAGKNWLRLMARNFTPSTQVVLG
;
A
#
# COMPACT_ATOMS: atom_id res chain seq x y z
N MET A 1 4.51 9.00 -3.00
CA MET A 1 4.98 7.66 -2.56
C MET A 1 6.03 7.69 -1.44
N LEU A 2 7.16 8.38 -1.59
CA LEU A 2 8.24 8.41 -0.56
C LEU A 2 7.73 8.63 0.88
N PRO A 3 6.79 9.57 1.16
CA PRO A 3 6.37 9.83 2.54
C PRO A 3 5.62 8.67 3.22
N VAL A 4 5.10 7.71 2.45
CA VAL A 4 4.45 6.49 2.99
C VAL A 4 5.49 5.48 3.48
N LEU A 5 6.67 5.44 2.85
CA LEU A 5 7.75 4.51 3.21
C LEU A 5 8.53 4.96 4.46
N GLU A 6 8.44 6.24 4.81
CA GLU A 6 9.21 6.89 5.90
C GLU A 6 8.36 7.16 7.15
N GLN A 7 7.31 6.37 7.36
CA GLN A 7 6.44 6.48 8.52
C GLN A 7 7.15 6.01 9.80
N ASP A 8 6.96 6.76 10.88
CA ASP A 8 7.39 6.44 12.24
C ASP A 8 6.42 5.42 12.86
N TYR A 9 6.50 4.18 12.35
CA TYR A 9 5.71 3.06 12.78
C TYR A 9 6.57 1.80 12.86
N PRO A 10 6.54 1.04 13.97
CA PRO A 10 7.57 0.05 14.28
C PRO A 10 7.61 -1.14 13.31
N LYS A 11 6.46 -1.54 12.75
CA LYS A 11 6.38 -2.69 11.85
C LYS A 11 5.26 -2.48 10.85
N PHE A 12 5.62 -2.34 9.57
CA PHE A 12 4.69 -2.26 8.45
C PHE A 12 5.39 -2.68 7.16
N GLU A 13 4.60 -2.90 6.12
CA GLU A 13 5.08 -3.06 4.76
C GLU A 13 4.24 -2.19 3.82
N VAL A 14 4.79 -1.88 2.65
CA VAL A 14 4.11 -1.13 1.61
C VAL A 14 4.03 -2.03 0.38
N ILE A 15 2.81 -2.26 -0.10
CA ILE A 15 2.56 -3.05 -1.30
C ILE A 15 2.04 -2.13 -2.39
N VAL A 16 2.84 -1.94 -3.44
CA VAL A 16 2.45 -1.19 -4.63
C VAL A 16 1.85 -2.15 -5.64
N VAL A 17 0.58 -1.94 -6.00
CA VAL A 17 -0.05 -2.68 -7.10
C VAL A 17 -0.08 -1.76 -8.32
N ASN A 18 0.82 -2.03 -9.27
CA ASN A 18 0.98 -1.22 -10.47
C ASN A 18 0.00 -1.68 -11.57
N ASP A 19 -0.78 -0.74 -12.09
CA ASP A 19 -1.73 -0.94 -13.19
C ASP A 19 -1.11 -0.71 -14.59
N ALA A 20 0.11 -0.19 -14.63
CA ALA A 20 0.84 0.12 -15.84
C ALA A 20 2.20 -0.62 -15.83
N PRO A 21 2.25 -1.91 -16.26
CA PRO A 21 3.47 -2.71 -16.18
C PRO A 21 4.65 -2.10 -16.94
N ASP A 22 4.39 -1.43 -18.07
CA ASP A 22 5.42 -0.79 -18.89
C ASP A 22 5.93 0.54 -18.32
N HIS A 23 5.41 0.97 -17.16
CA HIS A 23 5.76 2.26 -16.56
C HIS A 23 6.09 2.10 -15.06
N GLY A 24 7.24 2.63 -14.66
CA GLY A 24 7.61 2.78 -13.25
C GLY A 24 8.22 1.55 -12.58
N GLU A 25 8.38 0.42 -13.27
CA GLU A 25 9.04 -0.77 -12.72
C GLU A 25 10.50 -0.50 -12.33
N GLU A 26 11.27 0.18 -13.19
CA GLU A 26 12.68 0.52 -12.88
C GLU A 26 12.79 1.35 -11.59
N LEU A 27 11.88 2.31 -11.40
CA LEU A 27 11.83 3.12 -10.19
C LEU A 27 11.47 2.27 -8.97
N LEU A 28 10.48 1.38 -9.08
CA LEU A 28 10.10 0.48 -7.99
C LEU A 28 11.25 -0.46 -7.61
N LEU A 29 11.99 -0.97 -8.59
CA LEU A 29 13.18 -1.81 -8.36
C LEU A 29 14.28 -1.05 -7.61
N LEU A 30 14.56 0.20 -7.98
CA LEU A 30 15.51 1.05 -7.28
C LEU A 30 15.06 1.34 -5.85
N MET A 31 13.78 1.67 -5.67
CA MET A 31 13.21 1.95 -4.35
C MET A 31 13.20 0.71 -3.45
N GLN A 32 12.97 -0.47 -3.99
CA GLN A 32 13.01 -1.72 -3.23
C GLN A 32 14.40 -2.00 -2.65
N LYS A 33 15.48 -1.61 -3.35
CA LYS A 33 16.85 -1.71 -2.81
C LYS A 33 17.07 -0.80 -1.60
N GLN A 34 16.39 0.35 -1.56
CA GLN A 34 16.49 1.32 -0.47
C GLN A 34 15.52 0.99 0.68
N TYR A 35 14.34 0.45 0.38
CA TYR A 35 13.27 0.18 1.33
C TYR A 35 12.90 -1.31 1.29
N PRO A 36 13.51 -2.16 2.13
CA PRO A 36 13.27 -3.61 2.13
C PRO A 36 11.82 -4.01 2.46
N HIS A 37 11.05 -3.11 3.09
CA HIS A 37 9.62 -3.27 3.37
C HIS A 37 8.72 -2.80 2.22
N LEU A 38 9.29 -2.41 1.08
CA LEU A 38 8.56 -2.16 -0.17
C LEU A 38 8.46 -3.46 -0.98
N HIS A 39 7.23 -3.84 -1.29
CA HIS A 39 6.89 -4.88 -2.24
C HIS A 39 6.06 -4.28 -3.37
N TYR A 40 6.17 -4.83 -4.56
CA TYR A 40 5.33 -4.42 -5.67
C TYR A 40 4.87 -5.63 -6.49
N THR A 41 3.73 -5.48 -7.13
CA THR A 41 3.14 -6.46 -8.04
C THR A 41 2.34 -5.74 -9.13
N PHE A 42 1.86 -6.47 -10.13
CA PHE A 42 1.17 -5.92 -11.29
C PHE A 42 -0.23 -6.48 -11.41
N ILE A 43 -1.13 -5.68 -12.00
CA ILE A 43 -2.43 -6.18 -12.43
C ILE A 43 -2.24 -7.05 -13.69
N PRO A 44 -2.70 -8.31 -13.69
CA PRO A 44 -2.60 -9.16 -14.88
C PRO A 44 -3.36 -8.55 -16.06
N ASN A 45 -2.71 -8.47 -17.23
CA ASN A 45 -3.33 -7.98 -18.46
C ASN A 45 -4.58 -8.77 -18.90
N SER A 46 -4.72 -10.01 -18.44
CA SER A 46 -5.86 -10.90 -18.73
C SER A 46 -7.12 -10.57 -17.94
N ALA A 47 -7.07 -9.63 -16.98
CA ALA A 47 -8.23 -9.25 -16.17
C ALA A 47 -9.31 -8.55 -17.01
N ARG A 48 -10.41 -9.26 -17.30
CA ARG A 48 -11.52 -8.76 -18.15
C ARG A 48 -12.82 -8.43 -17.41
N TYR A 49 -13.07 -9.05 -16.26
CA TYR A 49 -14.41 -9.06 -15.63
C TYR A 49 -14.52 -8.23 -14.34
N ILE A 50 -13.42 -7.66 -13.86
CA ILE A 50 -13.37 -6.85 -12.64
C ILE A 50 -12.74 -5.49 -12.95
N SER A 51 -13.23 -4.44 -12.30
CA SER A 51 -12.58 -3.13 -12.35
C SER A 51 -11.12 -3.27 -11.90
N ARG A 52 -10.20 -2.69 -12.67
CA ARG A 52 -8.77 -2.70 -12.36
C ARG A 52 -8.47 -2.18 -10.96
N LYS A 53 -9.15 -1.11 -10.52
CA LYS A 53 -9.03 -0.59 -9.14
C LYS A 53 -9.46 -1.60 -8.07
N LYS A 54 -10.59 -2.28 -8.25
CA LYS A 54 -11.06 -3.31 -7.31
C LYS A 54 -10.09 -4.49 -7.27
N LEU A 55 -9.58 -4.90 -8.43
CA LEU A 55 -8.58 -5.95 -8.52
C LEU A 55 -7.27 -5.54 -7.85
N ALA A 56 -6.84 -4.28 -8.00
CA ALA A 56 -5.65 -3.75 -7.33
C ALA A 56 -5.76 -3.91 -5.81
N LEU A 57 -6.88 -3.48 -5.24
CA LEU A 57 -7.15 -3.58 -3.81
C LEU A 57 -7.18 -5.04 -3.34
N ALA A 58 -7.80 -5.93 -4.11
CA ALA A 58 -7.87 -7.36 -3.80
C ALA A 58 -6.49 -8.04 -3.85
N LEU A 59 -5.67 -7.74 -4.86
CA LEU A 59 -4.31 -8.26 -4.98
C LEU A 59 -3.42 -7.75 -3.85
N GLY A 60 -3.50 -6.45 -3.53
CA GLY A 60 -2.77 -5.85 -2.43
C GLY A 60 -3.15 -6.46 -1.08
N ALA A 61 -4.45 -6.58 -0.81
CA ALA A 61 -4.95 -7.23 0.41
C ALA A 61 -4.51 -8.68 0.53
N LYS A 62 -4.52 -9.45 -0.58
CA LYS A 62 -4.06 -10.84 -0.61
C LYS A 62 -2.55 -10.98 -0.39
N ALA A 63 -1.76 -10.01 -0.83
CA ALA A 63 -0.31 -10.01 -0.68
C ALA A 63 0.16 -9.52 0.71
N GLY A 64 -0.72 -8.87 1.47
CA GLY A 64 -0.45 -8.35 2.81
C GLY A 64 -0.17 -9.47 3.83
N LYS A 65 0.84 -9.25 4.67
CA LYS A 65 1.24 -10.16 5.76
C LYS A 65 0.62 -9.80 7.10
N TYR A 66 0.08 -8.60 7.23
CA TYR A 66 -0.48 -8.07 8.49
C TYR A 66 -2.01 -8.05 8.46
N GLU A 67 -2.63 -8.13 9.63
CA GLU A 67 -4.09 -8.16 9.78
C GLU A 67 -4.75 -6.82 9.43
N TRP A 68 -4.06 -5.71 9.74
CA TRP A 68 -4.58 -4.37 9.45
C TRP A 68 -4.07 -3.89 8.09
N LEU A 69 -5.03 -3.50 7.25
CA LEU A 69 -4.77 -2.97 5.92
C LEU A 69 -5.13 -1.49 5.87
N VAL A 70 -4.24 -0.69 5.30
CA VAL A 70 -4.46 0.73 5.03
C VAL A 70 -4.36 0.92 3.53
N PHE A 71 -5.40 1.53 2.93
CA PHE A 71 -5.46 1.79 1.50
C PHE A 71 -5.21 3.28 1.24
N THR A 72 -4.39 3.58 0.24
CA THR A 72 -4.10 4.94 -0.20
C THR A 72 -3.77 4.94 -1.71
N GLU A 73 -3.83 6.10 -2.35
CA GLU A 73 -3.50 6.25 -3.77
C GLU A 73 -2.11 6.87 -3.95
N ALA A 74 -1.49 6.66 -5.11
CA ALA A 74 -0.12 7.11 -5.38
C ALA A 74 0.05 8.65 -5.34
N ASN A 75 -1.05 9.38 -5.56
CA ASN A 75 -1.14 10.84 -5.50
C ASN A 75 -1.56 11.37 -4.11
N CYS A 76 -1.81 10.50 -3.13
CA CYS A 76 -2.05 10.90 -1.75
C CYS A 76 -0.75 11.02 -0.96
N TYR A 77 -0.69 12.00 -0.07
CA TYR A 77 0.45 12.25 0.80
C TYR A 77 0.00 12.21 2.26
N PRO A 78 0.59 11.33 3.09
CA PRO A 78 0.41 11.39 4.53
C PRO A 78 0.69 12.79 5.07
N ALA A 79 -0.13 13.26 6.01
CA ALA A 79 0.03 14.58 6.64
C ALA A 79 1.35 14.72 7.44
N GLY A 80 2.03 13.61 7.74
CA GLY A 80 3.34 13.60 8.36
C GLY A 80 3.84 12.19 8.64
N LYS A 81 5.02 12.07 9.27
CA LYS A 81 5.65 10.78 9.61
C LYS A 81 4.84 9.92 10.59
N ASN A 82 3.95 10.53 11.37
CA ASN A 82 3.14 9.83 12.38
C ASN A 82 1.77 9.37 11.86
N TRP A 83 1.50 9.48 10.56
CA TRP A 83 0.17 9.23 10.01
C TRP A 83 -0.31 7.81 10.27
N LEU A 84 0.52 6.77 10.07
CA LEU A 84 0.15 5.40 10.41
C LEU A 84 -0.20 5.23 11.90
N ARG A 85 0.57 5.87 12.81
CA ARG A 85 0.29 5.82 14.25
C ARG A 85 -1.05 6.49 14.59
N LEU A 86 -1.37 7.59 13.91
CA LEU A 86 -2.63 8.32 14.10
C LEU A 86 -3.84 7.56 13.54
N MET A 87 -3.67 6.81 12.45
CA MET A 87 -4.70 5.89 11.95
C MET A 87 -4.88 4.70 12.91
N ALA A 88 -3.76 4.08 13.31
CA ALA A 88 -3.74 2.88 14.13
C ALA A 88 -4.36 3.08 15.53
N ARG A 89 -4.21 4.26 16.14
CA ARG A 89 -4.69 4.53 17.52
C ARG A 89 -6.19 4.35 17.71
N ASN A 90 -6.97 4.42 16.62
CA ASN A 90 -8.43 4.31 16.67
C ASN A 90 -8.91 2.86 16.53
N PHE A 91 -8.02 1.90 16.22
CA PHE A 91 -8.38 0.48 16.25
C PHE A 91 -8.49 0.00 17.69
N THR A 92 -9.65 -0.55 18.02
CA THR A 92 -9.95 -1.21 19.28
C THR A 92 -10.52 -2.60 18.97
N PRO A 93 -10.66 -3.52 19.95
CA PRO A 93 -11.27 -4.83 19.71
C PRO A 93 -12.67 -4.77 19.08
N SER A 94 -13.39 -3.65 19.22
CA SER A 94 -14.72 -3.43 18.63
C SER A 94 -14.71 -2.56 17.36
N THR A 95 -13.56 -2.04 16.94
CA THR A 95 -13.45 -1.14 15.78
C THR A 95 -12.75 -1.86 14.63
N GLN A 96 -13.52 -2.26 13.62
CA GLN A 96 -13.00 -2.98 12.45
C GLN A 96 -12.56 -2.05 11.30
N VAL A 97 -13.06 -0.81 11.26
CA VAL A 97 -12.79 0.15 10.20
C VAL A 97 -12.52 1.53 10.81
N VAL A 98 -11.45 2.17 10.35
CA VAL A 98 -11.11 3.57 10.64
C VAL A 98 -11.04 4.33 9.32
N LEU A 99 -11.72 5.48 9.25
CA LEU A 99 -11.67 6.39 8.11
C LEU A 99 -10.84 7.62 8.48
N GLY A 100 -10.06 8.14 7.52
CA GLY A 100 -9.14 9.27 7.73
C GLY A 100 -8.96 10.10 6.47
#